data_AF-X0U8Q4-F1
#
_entry.id   AF-X0U8Q4-F1
#
_cell.length_a   1.000
_cell.length_b   1.000
_cell.length_c   1.000
_cell.angle_alpha   90.00
_cell.angle_beta   90.00
_cell.angle_gamma   90.00
#
_symmetry.space_group_name_H-M   'P 1'
#
loop_
_entity.id
_entity.type
_entity.pdbx_description
1 polymer ?
#
loop_
_entity_poly.entity_id
_entity_poly.type
_entity_poly.pdbx_seq_one_letter_code
_entity_poly.pdbx_strand_id
1 'polypeptide(L)' 'SIAVKELGRGIVANMIMLGFLIALTEVVSLNAARESIRGGVPKGTEELNLRAFERGVELADEYIR' A
#
# COMPACT_ATOMS: atom_id res chain seq x y z
N SER A 1 4.23 -0.29 13.83
CA SER A 1 4.51 1.13 13.51
C SER A 1 3.50 2.02 14.24
N ILE A 2 3.79 3.30 14.44
CA ILE A 2 2.91 4.25 15.15
C ILE A 2 1.47 4.23 14.60
N ALA A 3 1.31 3.99 13.29
CA ALA A 3 0.02 3.88 12.63
C ALA A 3 -0.83 2.64 12.99
N VAL A 4 -0.25 1.61 13.63
CA VAL A 4 -0.95 0.37 14.02
C VAL A 4 -1.68 0.51 15.35
N LYS A 5 -1.25 1.43 16.23
CA LYS A 5 -1.73 1.45 17.62
C LYS A 5 -3.13 2.02 17.83
N GLU A 6 -3.73 2.71 16.84
CA GLU A 6 -4.99 3.44 17.11
C GLU A 6 -6.18 3.09 16.23
N LEU A 7 -6.03 2.43 15.07
CA LEU A 7 -7.12 2.44 14.10
C LEU A 7 -7.25 1.09 13.40
N GLY A 8 -8.37 0.41 13.62
CA GLY A 8 -8.87 -0.62 12.71
C GLY A 8 -9.06 -0.13 11.26
N ARG A 9 -8.98 1.20 11.05
CA ARG A 9 -8.95 1.91 9.76
C ARG A 9 -7.54 2.35 9.30
N GLY A 10 -6.53 2.27 10.17
CA GLY A 10 -5.18 2.80 9.93
C GLY A 10 -4.29 1.89 9.08
N ILE A 11 -4.53 0.57 9.12
CA ILE A 11 -3.78 -0.40 8.29
C ILE A 11 -4.05 -0.15 6.80
N VAL A 12 -5.31 0.07 6.43
CA VAL A 12 -5.72 0.34 5.05
C VAL A 12 -5.14 1.68 4.56
N ALA A 13 -5.17 2.72 5.39
CA ALA A 13 -4.61 4.04 5.05
C ALA A 13 -3.11 3.99 4.74
N ASN A 14 -2.32 3.23 5.53
CA ASN A 14 -0.88 3.11 5.29
C ASN A 14 -0.55 2.45 3.95
N MET A 15 -1.30 1.42 3.57
CA MET A 15 -1.08 0.74 2.29
C MET A 15 -1.48 1.63 1.10
N ILE A 16 -2.57 2.40 1.23
CA ILE A 16 -2.93 3.41 0.22
C ILE A 16 -1.82 4.43 0.06
N MET A 17 -1.29 4.98 1.17
CA MET A 17 -0.17 5.92 1.11
C MET A 17 1.09 5.30 0.50
N LEU A 18 1.39 4.05 0.84
CA LEU A 18 2.56 3.34 0.29
C LEU A 18 2.44 3.15 -1.22
N GLY A 19 1.27 2.73 -1.71
CA GLY A 19 0.99 2.59 -3.15
C GLY A 19 1.15 3.91 -3.89
N PHE A 20 0.58 4.97 -3.34
CA PHE A 20 0.66 6.32 -3.91
C PHE A 20 2.11 6.80 -4.01
N LEU A 21 2.89 6.68 -2.93
CA LEU A 21 4.28 7.14 -2.91
C LEU A 21 5.18 6.33 -3.84
N ILE A 22 5.04 5.00 -3.89
CA ILE A 22 5.86 4.17 -4.78
C ILE A 22 5.53 4.46 -6.24
N ALA A 23 4.25 4.63 -6.59
CA ALA A 23 3.86 4.97 -7.95
C ALA A 23 4.37 6.35 -8.40
N LEU A 24 4.37 7.35 -7.50
CA LEU A 24 4.89 8.69 -7.83
C LEU A 24 6.42 8.77 -7.89
N THR A 25 7.11 8.02 -7.02
CA THR A 25 8.56 8.16 -6.86
C THR A 25 9.37 7.14 -7.64
N GLU A 26 8.73 6.03 -8.04
CA GLU A 26 9.36 4.87 -8.68
C GLU A 26 10.60 4.34 -7.93
N VAL A 27 10.71 4.62 -6.62
CA VAL A 27 11.89 4.26 -5.79
C VAL A 27 12.13 2.75 -5.73
N VAL A 28 11.08 1.96 -5.96
CA VAL A 28 11.11 0.51 -6.15
C VAL A 28 10.05 0.12 -7.18
N SER A 29 10.22 -1.04 -7.84
CA SER A 29 9.20 -1.53 -8.77
C SER A 29 7.92 -1.95 -8.06
N LEU A 30 6.76 -1.73 -8.70
CA LEU A 30 5.46 -2.12 -8.14
C LEU A 30 5.38 -3.63 -7.87
N ASN A 31 6.02 -4.46 -8.70
CA ASN A 31 6.06 -5.91 -8.47
C ASN A 31 6.87 -6.27 -7.22
N ALA A 32 8.03 -5.66 -7.00
CA ALA A 32 8.80 -5.87 -5.78
C ALA A 32 8.02 -5.42 -4.53
N ALA A 33 7.29 -4.31 -4.62
CA ALA A 33 6.41 -3.86 -3.54
C ALA A 33 5.29 -4.88 -3.24
N ARG A 34 4.61 -5.41 -4.26
CA ARG A 34 3.56 -6.44 -4.10
C ARG A 34 4.08 -7.71 -3.44
N GLU A 35 5.24 -8.21 -3.88
CA GLU A 35 5.85 -9.40 -3.26
C GLU A 35 6.24 -9.14 -1.80
N SER A 36 6.82 -7.96 -1.51
CA SER A 36 7.13 -7.57 -0.13
C SER A 36 5.88 -7.47 0.75
N ILE A 37 4.76 -7.00 0.21
CA ILE A 37 3.48 -6.93 0.93
C ILE A 37 2.97 -8.34 1.22
N ARG A 38 2.93 -9.24 0.23
CA ARG A 38 2.50 -10.64 0.41
C ARG A 38 3.29 -11.37 1.50
N GLY A 39 4.60 -11.17 1.55
CA GLY A 39 5.47 -11.80 2.56
C GLY A 39 5.51 -11.08 3.91
N GLY A 40 5.07 -9.81 3.99
CA GLY A 40 5.30 -8.93 5.14
C GLY A 40 4.08 -8.62 5.99
N VAL A 41 2.85 -8.81 5.49
CA VAL A 41 1.62 -8.52 6.24
C VAL A 41 1.12 -9.74 7.04
N PRO A 42 0.25 -9.56 8.05
CA PRO A 42 -0.34 -10.67 8.79
C PRO A 42 -1.09 -11.65 7.87
N LYS A 43 -0.95 -12.95 8.16
CA LYS A 43 -1.65 -13.99 7.41
C LYS A 43 -3.17 -13.78 7.41
N GLY A 44 -3.79 -13.98 6.25
CA GLY A 44 -5.23 -13.75 6.05
C GLY A 44 -5.60 -12.28 5.81
N THR A 45 -4.63 -11.37 5.71
CA THR A 45 -4.85 -9.95 5.40
C THR A 45 -4.22 -9.50 4.07
N GLU A 46 -3.59 -10.41 3.34
CA GLU A 46 -2.82 -10.16 2.12
C GLU A 46 -3.68 -9.43 1.08
N GLU A 47 -4.88 -9.96 0.81
CA GLU A 47 -5.80 -9.38 -0.17
C GLU A 47 -6.28 -7.98 0.22
N LEU A 48 -6.53 -7.74 1.52
CA LEU A 48 -6.93 -6.42 1.99
C LEU A 48 -5.80 -5.40 1.80
N ASN A 49 -4.57 -5.78 2.14
CA ASN A 49 -3.41 -4.89 2.02
C ASN A 49 -3.03 -4.63 0.56
N LEU A 50 -3.09 -5.66 -0.31
CA LEU A 50 -2.84 -5.51 -1.74
C LEU A 50 -3.86 -4.58 -2.39
N ARG A 51 -5.16 -4.75 -2.13
CA ARG A 51 -6.20 -3.84 -2.66
C ARG A 51 -6.01 -2.40 -2.18
N ALA A 52 -5.62 -2.21 -0.92
CA ALA A 52 -5.31 -0.89 -0.39
C ALA A 52 -4.10 -0.27 -1.09
N PHE A 53 -3.05 -1.06 -1.34
CA PHE A 53 -1.88 -0.63 -2.11
C PHE A 53 -2.24 -0.24 -3.55
N GLU A 54 -3.00 -1.08 -4.26
CA GLU A 54 -3.45 -0.77 -5.63
C GLU A 54 -4.26 0.52 -5.69
N ARG A 55 -5.15 0.78 -4.70
CA ARG A 55 -5.88 2.05 -4.64
C ARG A 55 -4.94 3.25 -4.53
N GLY A 56 -3.82 3.11 -3.82
CA GLY A 56 -2.77 4.11 -3.79
C GLY A 56 -2.14 4.38 -5.16
N VAL A 57 -1.84 3.31 -5.91
CA VAL A 57 -1.28 3.39 -7.26
C VAL A 57 -2.24 4.09 -8.22
N GLU A 58 -3.54 3.74 -8.17
CA GLU A 58 -4.59 4.41 -8.96
C GLU A 58 -4.67 5.90 -8.65
N LEU A 59 -4.65 6.28 -7.37
CA LEU A 59 -4.66 7.68 -6.95
C LEU A 59 -3.46 8.46 -7.49
N ALA A 60 -2.30 7.82 -7.63
CA ALA A 60 -1.12 8.46 -8.21
C ALA A 60 -1.28 8.70 -9.72
N ASP A 61 -1.85 7.75 -10.45
CA ASP A 61 -2.21 7.92 -11.87
C ASP A 61 -3.27 9.03 -12.06
N GLU A 62 -4.30 9.05 -11.20
CA GLU A 62 -5.31 10.12 -11.16
C GLU A 62 -4.70 11.50 -10.86
N TYR A 63 -3.65 11.56 -10.02
CA TYR A 63 -3.00 12.83 -9.63
C TYR A 63 -2.06 13.40 -10.71
N ILE A 64 -1.44 12.53 -11.52
CA ILE A 64 -0.51 12.96 -12.58
C ILE A 64 -1.25 13.41 -13.85
N ARG A 65 -2.47 12.91 -14.08
CA ARG A 65 -3.31 13.27 -15.23
C ARG A 65 -3.96 14.64 -15.09
#